data_AF-A0AAV4RRZ3-F1
#
_entry.id   AF-A0AAV4RRZ3-F1
#
_cell.length_a   1.000
_cell.length_b   1.000
_cell.length_c   1.000
_cell.angle_alpha   90.00
_cell.angle_beta   90.00
_cell.angle_gamma   90.00
#
_symmetry.space_group_name_H-M   'P 1'
#
loop_
_entity.id
_entity.type
_entity.pdbx_description
1 polymer ?
#
loop_
_entity_poly.entity_id
_entity_poly.type
_entity_poly.pdbx_seq_one_letter_code
_entity_poly.pdbx_strand_id
1 'polypeptide(L)'
;MSWAVIITDFETLKKKLLAKQQTLDKPSKLFDMMPDGLGLTSLNGKKNGQNKEKTMKIMHELGLGKSKWQECVQDEVDAFIHHLEKQRGEPHNVKAALIASICNNVFSLIFGYNLTPDHPKMTIIRNLLISFPEVFLKLDCFA
;
A
#
# COMPACT_ATOMS: atom_id res chain seq x y z
N MET A 1 24.39 -13.62 12.94
CA MET A 1 24.12 -14.16 11.58
C MET A 1 22.62 -14.18 11.39
N SER A 2 22.13 -13.57 10.31
CA SER A 2 20.74 -13.71 9.85
C SER A 2 20.73 -14.70 8.70
N TRP A 3 19.75 -15.59 8.65
CA TRP A 3 19.55 -16.52 7.54
C TRP A 3 18.17 -16.24 6.94
N ALA A 4 18.03 -16.50 5.64
CA ALA A 4 16.76 -16.39 4.92
C ALA A 4 16.44 -17.74 4.29
N VAL A 5 15.18 -18.15 4.35
CA VAL A 5 14.68 -19.35 3.66
C VAL A 5 13.84 -18.90 2.49
N ILE A 6 14.20 -19.35 1.29
CA ILE A 6 13.48 -19.04 0.06
C ILE A 6 12.49 -20.18 -0.20
N ILE A 7 11.22 -19.83 -0.40
CA ILE A 7 10.15 -20.78 -0.69
C ILE A 7 9.67 -20.50 -2.10
N THR A 8 9.81 -21.49 -2.98
CA THR A 8 9.54 -21.34 -4.41
C THR A 8 8.24 -22.02 -4.85
N ASP A 9 7.70 -22.93 -4.04
CA ASP A 9 6.49 -23.69 -4.39
C ASP A 9 5.23 -23.18 -3.67
N PHE A 10 4.15 -23.09 -4.43
CA PHE A 10 2.86 -22.56 -3.96
C PHE A 10 2.22 -23.45 -2.87
N GLU A 11 2.35 -24.76 -2.99
CA GLU A 11 1.73 -25.72 -2.08
C GLU A 11 2.33 -25.61 -0.67
N THR A 12 3.66 -25.51 -0.55
CA THR A 12 4.35 -25.27 0.72
C THR A 12 3.99 -23.90 1.30
N LEU A 13 3.97 -22.84 0.47
CA LEU A 13 3.55 -21.52 0.93
C LEU A 13 2.14 -21.56 1.54
N LYS A 14 1.16 -22.08 0.79
CA LYS A 14 -0.25 -22.07 1.20
C LYS A 14 -0.54 -23.03 2.36
N LYS A 15 -0.08 -24.28 2.28
CA LYS A 15 -0.47 -25.33 3.24
C LYS A 15 0.41 -25.37 4.49
N LYS A 16 1.67 -24.94 4.40
CA LYS A 16 2.62 -25.05 5.52
C LYS A 16 2.93 -23.71 6.17
N LEU A 17 3.08 -22.64 5.37
CA LEU A 17 3.44 -21.31 5.89
C LEU A 17 2.23 -20.46 6.26
N LEU A 18 1.26 -20.31 5.37
CA LEU A 18 0.10 -19.47 5.65
C LEU A 18 -0.84 -20.09 6.70
N ALA A 19 -0.75 -21.41 6.90
CA ALA A 19 -1.53 -22.13 7.89
C ALA A 19 -1.02 -21.97 9.35
N LYS A 20 0.22 -21.50 9.55
CA LYS A 20 0.82 -21.39 10.88
C LYS A 20 0.97 -19.93 11.29
N GLN A 21 0.39 -19.56 12.43
CA GLN A 21 0.45 -18.17 12.93
C GLN A 21 1.90 -17.68 13.13
N GLN A 22 2.81 -18.57 13.53
CA GLN A 22 4.21 -18.27 13.83
C GLN A 22 5.03 -17.85 12.60
N THR A 23 4.62 -18.27 11.41
CA THR A 23 5.27 -17.94 10.14
C THR A 23 4.69 -16.70 9.47
N LEU A 24 3.67 -16.08 10.07
CA LEU A 24 3.05 -14.84 9.59
C LEU A 24 3.69 -13.59 10.21
N ASP A 25 4.59 -13.77 11.17
CA ASP A 25 5.31 -12.66 11.80
C ASP A 25 6.36 -12.11 10.84
N LYS A 26 6.49 -10.77 10.86
CA LYS A 26 7.40 -10.03 10.00
C LYS A 26 8.78 -9.96 10.61
N PRO A 27 9.86 -10.01 9.79
CA PRO A 27 11.21 -9.81 10.28
C PRO A 27 11.39 -8.40 10.86
N SER A 28 12.08 -8.31 12.01
CA SER A 28 12.17 -7.10 12.85
C SER A 28 12.80 -5.86 12.21
N LYS A 29 13.46 -6.00 11.05
CA LYS A 29 14.18 -4.90 10.38
C LYS A 29 13.69 -4.57 8.98
N LEU A 30 12.83 -5.41 8.38
CA LEU A 30 12.40 -5.21 6.99
C LEU A 30 11.22 -4.24 6.88
N PHE A 31 10.45 -4.07 7.95
CA PHE A 31 9.19 -3.32 7.92
C PHE A 31 9.05 -2.31 9.06
N ASP A 32 10.16 -1.98 9.74
CA ASP A 32 10.18 -0.97 10.81
C ASP A 32 10.27 0.45 10.24
N MET A 33 9.25 0.83 9.49
CA MET A 33 9.19 2.13 8.82
C MET A 33 8.57 3.24 9.67
N MET A 34 8.05 2.87 10.84
CA MET A 34 7.40 3.79 11.77
C MET A 34 8.29 3.91 13.01
N PRO A 35 8.55 5.13 13.50
CA PRO A 35 9.12 5.31 14.82
C PRO A 35 8.33 4.50 15.85
N ASP A 36 9.03 3.85 16.78
CA ASP A 36 8.45 3.10 17.90
C ASP A 36 7.81 1.74 17.55
N GLY A 37 7.97 1.23 16.33
CA GLY A 37 7.48 -0.10 15.96
C GLY A 37 5.94 -0.21 15.97
N LEU A 38 5.25 0.92 15.81
CA LEU A 38 3.79 0.99 15.81
C LEU A 38 3.18 0.75 14.42
N GLY A 39 1.91 0.35 14.40
CA GLY A 39 1.14 0.17 13.17
C GLY A 39 1.10 -1.25 12.63
N LEU A 40 0.36 -1.43 11.52
CA LEU A 40 0.11 -2.74 10.91
C LEU A 40 1.36 -3.36 10.27
N THR A 41 2.32 -2.53 9.89
CA THR A 41 3.56 -2.95 9.24
C THR A 41 4.59 -3.42 10.27
N SER A 42 4.72 -2.78 11.42
CA SER A 42 5.77 -3.11 12.39
C SER A 42 5.37 -4.16 13.44
N LEU A 43 4.09 -4.28 13.79
CA LEU A 43 3.63 -5.20 14.84
C LEU A 43 3.55 -6.67 14.38
N ASN A 44 3.74 -7.58 15.34
CA ASN A 44 3.63 -9.04 15.18
C ASN A 44 2.66 -9.68 16.19
N GLY A 45 2.38 -10.97 16.00
CA GLY A 45 1.56 -11.79 16.88
C GLY A 45 0.13 -11.25 17.09
N LYS A 46 -0.38 -11.40 18.33
CA LYS A 46 -1.76 -11.06 18.68
C LYS A 46 -2.09 -9.58 18.47
N LYS A 47 -1.15 -8.67 18.75
CA LYS A 47 -1.34 -7.23 18.56
C LYS A 47 -1.57 -6.87 17.08
N ASN A 48 -0.78 -7.46 16.18
CA ASN A 48 -0.97 -7.29 14.74
C ASN A 48 -2.33 -7.83 14.27
N GLY A 49 -2.71 -9.02 14.72
CA GLY A 49 -4.02 -9.61 14.40
C GLY A 49 -5.19 -8.73 14.84
N GLN A 50 -5.18 -8.28 16.09
CA GLN A 50 -6.21 -7.37 16.64
C GLN A 50 -6.27 -6.04 15.90
N ASN A 51 -5.13 -5.45 15.55
CA ASN A 51 -5.10 -4.21 14.78
C ASN A 51 -5.65 -4.41 13.37
N LYS A 52 -5.27 -5.49 12.68
CA LYS A 52 -5.82 -5.81 11.35
C LYS A 52 -7.34 -5.96 11.39
N GLU A 53 -7.85 -6.74 12.34
CA GLU A 53 -9.29 -6.95 12.50
C GLU A 53 -10.04 -5.63 12.76
N LYS A 54 -9.55 -4.82 13.71
CA LYS A 54 -10.14 -3.52 14.03
C LYS A 54 -10.07 -2.56 12.85
N THR A 55 -8.92 -2.46 12.18
CA THR A 55 -8.76 -1.58 11.02
C THR A 55 -9.68 -1.99 9.88
N MET A 56 -9.79 -3.29 9.56
CA MET A 56 -10.70 -3.76 8.52
C MET A 56 -12.16 -3.45 8.83
N LYS A 57 -12.58 -3.64 10.09
CA LYS A 57 -13.91 -3.26 10.54
C LYS A 57 -14.18 -1.76 10.31
N ILE A 58 -13.25 -0.90 10.74
CA ILE A 58 -13.37 0.55 10.55
C ILE A 58 -13.40 0.92 9.07
N MET A 59 -12.54 0.33 8.23
CA MET A 59 -12.53 0.58 6.79
C MET A 59 -13.87 0.22 6.14
N HIS A 60 -14.49 -0.91 6.50
CA HIS A 60 -15.82 -1.27 6.03
C HIS A 60 -16.90 -0.30 6.51
N GLU A 61 -16.83 0.15 7.76
CA GLU A 61 -17.74 1.17 8.29
C GLU A 61 -17.63 2.48 7.50
N LEU A 62 -16.41 2.94 7.21
CA LEU A 62 -16.12 4.15 6.42
C LEU A 62 -16.58 4.07 4.96
N GLY A 63 -16.69 2.87 4.40
CA GLY A 63 -17.24 2.70 3.05
C GLY A 63 -16.47 1.75 2.14
N LEU A 64 -15.43 1.06 2.64
CA LEU A 64 -14.70 0.07 1.87
C LEU A 64 -15.66 -1.04 1.40
N GLY A 65 -15.76 -1.19 0.07
CA GLY A 65 -16.67 -2.13 -0.58
C GLY A 65 -18.13 -1.68 -0.69
N LYS A 66 -18.45 -0.42 -0.36
CA LYS A 66 -19.78 0.18 -0.58
C LYS A 66 -19.81 0.96 -1.89
N SER A 67 -21.00 1.08 -2.50
CA SER A 67 -21.21 1.76 -3.79
C SER A 67 -20.68 3.20 -3.82
N LYS A 68 -20.84 3.95 -2.71
CA LYS A 68 -20.35 5.32 -2.62
C LYS A 68 -18.82 5.43 -2.81
N TRP A 69 -18.04 4.51 -2.23
CA TRP A 69 -16.59 4.54 -2.42
C TRP A 69 -16.20 4.07 -3.83
N GLN A 70 -16.95 3.12 -4.40
CA GLN A 70 -16.78 2.73 -5.80
C GLN A 70 -17.00 3.92 -6.75
N GLU A 71 -18.00 4.77 -6.50
CA GLU A 71 -18.20 6.02 -7.26
C GLU A 71 -16.98 6.94 -7.15
N CYS A 72 -16.43 7.15 -5.95
CA CYS A 72 -15.20 7.95 -5.77
C CYS A 72 -14.00 7.37 -6.54
N VAL A 73 -13.87 6.04 -6.59
CA VAL A 73 -12.83 5.37 -7.37
C VAL A 73 -13.05 5.57 -8.87
N GLN A 74 -14.30 5.50 -9.33
CA GLN A 74 -14.65 5.76 -10.74
C GLN A 74 -14.32 7.21 -11.13
N ASP A 75 -14.66 8.18 -10.27
CA ASP A 75 -14.35 9.59 -10.51
C ASP A 75 -12.84 9.82 -10.67
N GLU A 76 -12.00 9.16 -9.86
CA GLU A 76 -10.54 9.25 -9.98
C GLU A 76 -9.98 8.52 -11.21
N VAL A 77 -10.62 7.43 -11.64
CA VAL A 77 -10.29 6.76 -12.91
C VAL A 77 -10.60 7.69 -14.09
N ASP A 78 -11.77 8.32 -14.10
CA ASP A 78 -12.20 9.24 -15.16
C ASP A 78 -11.28 10.48 -15.20
N ALA A 79 -10.92 11.03 -14.03
CA ALA A 79 -9.96 12.12 -13.92
C ALA A 79 -8.57 11.73 -14.46
N PHE A 80 -8.11 10.50 -14.17
CA PHE A 80 -6.83 10.00 -14.68
C PHE A 80 -6.86 9.78 -16.19
N ILE A 81 -7.94 9.21 -16.74
CA ILE A 81 -8.12 9.08 -18.20
C ILE A 81 -8.06 10.46 -18.88
N HIS A 82 -8.79 11.44 -18.35
CA HIS A 82 -8.77 12.80 -18.87
C HIS A 82 -7.37 13.45 -18.81
N HIS A 83 -6.57 13.12 -17.79
CA HIS A 83 -5.17 13.54 -17.72
C HIS A 83 -4.31 12.90 -18.83
N LEU A 84 -4.55 11.64 -19.17
CA LEU A 84 -3.84 10.95 -20.26
C LEU A 84 -4.23 11.50 -21.63
N GLU A 85 -5.52 11.78 -21.87
CA GLU A 85 -6.01 12.36 -23.13
C GLU A 85 -5.33 13.71 -23.44
N LYS A 86 -5.04 14.51 -22.41
CA LYS A 86 -4.31 15.79 -22.55
C LYS A 86 -2.90 15.63 -23.10
N GLN A 87 -2.30 14.44 -23.00
CA GLN A 87 -0.96 14.15 -23.55
C GLN A 87 -0.99 13.89 -25.06
N ARG A 88 -2.17 13.83 -25.69
CA ARG A 88 -2.35 13.74 -27.16
C ARG A 88 -1.59 12.60 -27.85
N GLY A 89 -1.38 11.50 -27.13
CA GLY A 89 -0.68 10.31 -27.65
C GLY A 89 0.85 10.39 -27.59
N GLU A 90 1.41 11.47 -27.05
CA GLU A 90 2.85 11.59 -26.85
C GLU A 90 3.34 10.68 -25.70
N PRO A 91 4.56 10.11 -25.81
CA PRO A 91 5.17 9.39 -24.70
C PRO A 91 5.27 10.27 -23.45
N HIS A 92 4.64 9.86 -22.36
CA HIS A 92 4.63 10.61 -21.11
C HIS A 92 4.88 9.71 -19.89
N ASN A 93 5.57 10.24 -18.88
CA ASN A 93 5.76 9.53 -17.61
C ASN A 93 4.52 9.68 -16.72
N VAL A 94 3.70 8.65 -16.67
CA VAL A 94 2.43 8.66 -15.91
C VAL A 94 2.61 8.32 -14.42
N LYS A 95 3.83 7.97 -13.97
CA LYS A 95 4.09 7.47 -12.61
C LYS A 95 3.59 8.43 -11.53
N ALA A 96 3.89 9.72 -11.68
CA ALA A 96 3.52 10.73 -10.68
C ALA A 96 2.01 10.96 -10.61
N ALA A 97 1.34 10.99 -11.76
CA ALA A 97 -0.11 11.16 -11.87
C ALA A 97 -0.87 9.93 -11.36
N LEU A 98 -0.38 8.73 -11.71
CA LEU A 98 -0.97 7.47 -11.25
C LEU A 98 -0.86 7.31 -9.72
N ILE A 99 0.30 7.62 -9.15
CA ILE A 99 0.48 7.62 -7.68
C ILE A 99 -0.50 8.60 -7.02
N ALA A 100 -0.69 9.80 -7.58
CA ALA A 100 -1.63 10.77 -7.02
C ALA A 100 -3.08 10.26 -7.06
N SER A 101 -3.52 9.67 -8.18
CA SER A 101 -4.85 9.06 -8.31
C SER A 101 -5.07 7.91 -7.30
N ILE A 102 -4.09 7.00 -7.16
CA ILE A 102 -4.16 5.91 -6.17
C ILE A 102 -4.24 6.46 -4.73
N CYS A 103 -3.44 7.49 -4.42
CA CYS A 103 -3.48 8.13 -3.11
C CYS A 103 -4.86 8.78 -2.85
N ASN A 104 -5.47 9.41 -3.85
CA ASN A 104 -6.80 10.01 -3.71
C ASN A 104 -7.89 8.96 -3.42
N ASN A 105 -7.80 7.74 -3.97
CA ASN A 105 -8.72 6.64 -3.62
C ASN A 105 -8.65 6.27 -2.13
N VAL A 106 -7.45 6.33 -1.54
CA VAL A 106 -7.26 6.08 -0.10
C VAL A 106 -7.69 7.30 0.72
N PHE A 107 -7.43 8.52 0.25
CA PHE A 107 -7.76 9.76 0.93
C PHE A 107 -9.27 10.02 0.98
N SER A 108 -9.99 9.78 -0.12
CA SER A 108 -11.46 9.80 -0.13
C SER A 108 -12.04 8.82 0.88
N LEU A 109 -11.46 7.61 1.03
CA LEU A 109 -11.94 6.62 1.99
C LEU A 109 -11.70 7.03 3.44
N ILE A 110 -10.49 7.48 3.76
CA ILE A 110 -10.07 7.72 5.15
C ILE A 110 -10.47 9.13 5.63
N PHE A 111 -10.34 10.13 4.76
CA PHE A 111 -10.53 11.54 5.11
C PHE A 111 -11.78 12.17 4.46
N GLY A 112 -12.39 11.52 3.48
CA GLY A 112 -13.56 12.06 2.78
C GLY A 112 -13.25 13.17 1.79
N TYR A 113 -11.98 13.43 1.46
CA TYR A 113 -11.57 14.44 0.48
C TYR A 113 -10.34 13.99 -0.31
N ASN A 114 -10.15 14.57 -1.49
CA ASN A 114 -9.01 14.30 -2.36
C ASN A 114 -8.00 15.46 -2.30
N LEU A 115 -6.75 15.18 -2.64
CA LEU A 115 -5.73 16.21 -2.82
C LEU A 115 -5.53 16.47 -4.32
N THR A 116 -5.34 17.73 -4.68
CA THR A 116 -4.91 18.05 -6.04
C THR A 116 -3.50 17.50 -6.29
N PRO A 117 -3.15 17.15 -7.54
CA PRO A 117 -1.82 16.64 -7.87
C PRO A 117 -0.66 17.54 -7.41
N ASP A 118 -0.88 18.86 -7.42
CA ASP A 118 0.10 19.88 -7.05
C ASP A 118 0.09 20.22 -5.55
N HIS A 119 -0.80 19.62 -4.77
CA HIS A 119 -0.89 19.89 -3.34
C HIS A 119 0.43 19.50 -2.63
N PRO A 120 1.01 20.36 -1.75
CA PRO A 120 2.30 20.08 -1.11
C PRO A 120 2.37 18.74 -0.38
N LYS A 121 1.28 18.36 0.32
CA LYS A 121 1.17 17.03 0.98
C LYS A 121 1.23 15.87 -0.03
N MET A 122 0.63 16.03 -1.21
CA MET A 122 0.66 14.99 -2.25
C MET A 122 2.09 14.80 -2.77
N THR A 123 2.86 15.89 -2.91
CA THR A 123 4.29 15.82 -3.27
C THR A 123 5.09 15.05 -2.22
N ILE A 124 4.88 15.30 -0.92
CA ILE A 124 5.55 14.56 0.15
C ILE A 124 5.23 13.05 0.08
N ILE A 125 3.95 12.71 -0.04
CA ILE A 125 3.49 11.31 -0.09
C ILE A 125 4.05 10.60 -1.33
N ARG A 126 4.01 11.27 -2.49
CA ARG A 126 4.57 10.74 -3.73
C ARG A 126 6.05 10.44 -3.58
N ASN A 127 6.83 11.36 -3.02
CA ASN A 127 8.26 11.16 -2.80
C ASN A 127 8.52 9.96 -1.88
N LEU A 128 7.74 9.82 -0.80
CA LEU A 128 7.81 8.65 0.09
C LEU A 128 7.51 7.35 -0.66
N LEU A 129 6.41 7.30 -1.43
CA LEU A 129 6.01 6.11 -2.17
C LEU A 129 6.96 5.75 -3.32
N ILE A 130 7.55 6.74 -3.99
CA ILE A 130 8.55 6.51 -5.04
C ILE A 130 9.85 5.95 -4.46
N SER A 131 10.21 6.35 -3.24
CA SER A 131 11.40 5.84 -2.54
C SER A 131 11.23 4.44 -1.95
N PHE A 132 9.98 3.98 -1.78
CA PHE A 132 9.67 2.71 -1.12
C PHE A 132 10.21 1.47 -1.86
N PRO A 133 10.12 1.35 -3.20
CA PRO A 133 10.73 0.24 -3.95
C PRO A 133 12.26 0.16 -3.80
N GLU A 134 12.96 1.28 -3.62
CA GLU A 134 14.41 1.26 -3.41
C GLU A 134 14.79 0.58 -2.08
N VAL A 135 13.89 0.61 -1.09
CA VAL A 135 14.07 -0.12 0.18
C VAL A 135 13.93 -1.63 -0.02
N PHE A 136 13.03 -2.09 -0.90
CA PHE A 136 12.91 -3.52 -1.24
C PHE A 136 14.01 -4.00 -2.17
N LEU A 137 14.49 -3.15 -3.08
CA LEU A 137 15.59 -3.47 -3.99
C LEU A 137 16.96 -3.45 -3.30
N LYS A 138 17.14 -2.63 -2.25
CA LYS A 138 18.32 -2.65 -1.37
C LYS A 138 18.36 -3.85 -0.42
N LEU A 139 17.35 -4.71 -0.46
CA LEU A 139 17.47 -6.05 0.08
C LEU A 139 18.25 -6.87 -0.95
N ASP A 140 19.57 -6.82 -0.84
CA ASP A 140 20.53 -7.73 -1.49
C ASP A 140 20.28 -9.17 -1.03
N CYS A 141 19.10 -9.71 -1.34
CA CYS A 141 18.66 -11.08 -1.08
C CYS A 141 18.46 -11.86 -2.40
N PHE A 142 18.82 -11.25 -3.54
CA PHE A 142 18.76 -11.85 -4.87
C PHE A 142 20.14 -11.96 -5.56
N ALA A 143 21.23 -11.92 -4.79
CA ALA A 143 22.57 -12.27 -5.25
C ALA A 143 23.04 -13.57 -4.56
#